data_AF-A0A2N2XJS3-F1
#
_entry.id   AF-A0A2N2XJS3-F1
#
_cell.length_a   1.000
_cell.length_b   1.000
_cell.length_c   1.000
_cell.angle_alpha   90.00
_cell.angle_beta   90.00
_cell.angle_gamma   90.00
#
_symmetry.space_group_name_H-M   'P 1'
#
loop_
_entity.id
_entity.type
_entity.pdbx_description
1 polymer ?
#
loop_
_entity_poly.entity_id
_entity_poly.type
_entity_poly.pdbx_seq_one_letter_code
_entity_poly.pdbx_strand_id
1 'polypeptide(L)'
;MSIRYWMLVVSCLFLKVSITCGQTEVLNLKNDSLNAAIIKDYQDNVALMEKQRIADSVRKAELEYQMSRLRTTDNLQKDDLLRQLQAIDQKENERIVAKKARIDSLRITARGYPVTGVLKDTLFFIYAKIGAATPNERAGNISRKIRQLYNNDFLKYDSILVVSSENTRDIVYGELIIMSVSENDAIWYGKQIDTLAGRFTGAIKDSIEKARKENSFLKLLLRVGLVLLVISIVWLLLWA
;
A
#
# COMPACT_ATOMS: atom_id res chain seq x y z
N MET A 1 -12.90 -8.31 -55.07
CA MET A 1 -12.86 -7.03 -54.32
C MET A 1 -12.89 -7.23 -52.79
N SER A 2 -12.35 -8.34 -52.26
CA SER A 2 -12.45 -8.71 -50.83
C SER A 2 -11.12 -8.63 -50.07
N ILE A 3 -9.99 -8.88 -50.73
CA ILE A 3 -8.65 -8.90 -50.11
C ILE A 3 -8.09 -7.51 -49.79
N ARG A 4 -8.39 -6.50 -50.61
CA ARG A 4 -7.95 -5.10 -50.36
C ARG A 4 -8.61 -4.47 -49.13
N TYR A 5 -9.86 -4.85 -48.83
CA TYR A 5 -10.58 -4.39 -47.64
C TYR A 5 -10.00 -5.03 -46.36
N TRP A 6 -9.66 -6.31 -46.41
CA TRP A 6 -9.04 -7.00 -45.27
C TRP A 6 -7.66 -6.42 -44.90
N MET A 7 -6.86 -6.06 -45.90
CA MET A 7 -5.52 -5.47 -45.68
C MET A 7 -5.60 -4.05 -45.07
N LEU A 8 -6.61 -3.25 -45.46
CA LEU A 8 -6.87 -1.94 -44.85
C LEU A 8 -7.37 -2.03 -43.40
N VAL A 9 -8.25 -3.00 -43.09
CA VAL A 9 -8.76 -3.21 -41.73
C VAL A 9 -7.67 -3.67 -40.78
N VAL A 10 -6.78 -4.58 -41.23
CA VAL A 10 -5.63 -5.05 -40.45
C VAL A 10 -4.62 -3.91 -40.22
N SER A 11 -4.35 -3.08 -41.23
CA SER A 11 -3.47 -1.90 -41.10
C SER A 11 -4.03 -0.86 -40.12
N CYS A 12 -5.35 -0.60 -40.13
CA CYS A 12 -6.00 0.24 -39.12
C CYS A 12 -5.98 -0.36 -37.71
N LEU A 13 -6.02 -1.70 -37.57
CA LEU A 13 -5.93 -2.37 -36.28
C LEU A 13 -4.51 -2.25 -35.69
N PHE A 14 -3.47 -2.38 -36.53
CA PHE A 14 -2.08 -2.20 -36.11
C PHE A 14 -1.75 -0.73 -35.74
N LEU A 15 -2.32 0.27 -36.43
CA LEU A 15 -2.12 1.67 -36.07
C LEU A 15 -2.72 2.03 -34.70
N LYS A 16 -3.85 1.41 -34.31
CA LYS A 16 -4.48 1.69 -33.01
C LYS A 16 -3.68 1.15 -31.83
N VAL A 17 -3.02 0.00 -31.98
CA VAL A 17 -2.25 -0.63 -30.89
C VAL A 17 -1.06 0.23 -30.44
N SER A 18 -0.33 0.84 -31.38
CA SER A 18 0.85 1.65 -31.06
C SER A 18 0.53 2.97 -30.34
N ILE A 19 -0.64 3.57 -30.61
CA ILE A 19 -1.04 4.85 -29.99
C ILE A 19 -1.43 4.66 -28.52
N THR A 20 -2.06 3.54 -28.17
CA THR A 20 -2.48 3.25 -26.79
C THR A 20 -1.32 3.06 -25.82
N CYS A 21 -0.22 2.45 -26.25
CA CYS A 21 0.92 2.18 -25.36
C CYS A 21 1.63 3.49 -24.94
N GLY A 22 1.91 4.38 -25.91
CA GLY A 22 2.61 5.64 -25.64
C GLY A 22 1.84 6.62 -24.74
N GLN A 23 0.51 6.68 -24.84
CA GLN A 23 -0.30 7.53 -23.98
C GLN A 23 -0.31 7.07 -22.51
N THR A 24 -0.25 5.74 -22.27
CA THR A 24 -0.24 5.20 -20.90
C THR A 24 1.06 5.49 -20.16
N GLU A 25 2.20 5.43 -20.83
CA GLU A 25 3.51 5.71 -20.23
C GLU A 25 3.64 7.19 -19.81
N VAL A 26 3.26 8.13 -20.70
CA VAL A 26 3.30 9.57 -20.42
C VAL A 26 2.40 9.92 -19.22
N LEU A 27 1.22 9.31 -19.15
CA LEU A 27 0.28 9.51 -18.06
C LEU A 27 0.82 8.94 -16.73
N ASN A 28 1.46 7.77 -16.74
CA ASN A 28 2.07 7.18 -15.55
C ASN A 28 3.22 8.03 -15.01
N LEU A 29 4.07 8.57 -15.89
CA LEU A 29 5.18 9.48 -15.53
C LEU A 29 4.66 10.79 -14.90
N LYS A 30 3.61 11.38 -15.46
CA LYS A 30 2.96 12.57 -14.88
C LYS A 30 2.43 12.29 -13.47
N ASN A 31 1.82 11.12 -13.26
CA ASN A 31 1.30 10.73 -11.95
C ASN A 31 2.43 10.46 -10.94
N ASP A 32 3.55 9.87 -11.35
CA ASP A 32 4.73 9.70 -10.49
C ASP A 32 5.26 11.06 -10.02
N SER A 33 5.40 12.02 -10.94
CA SER A 33 5.82 13.38 -10.60
C SER A 33 4.85 14.05 -9.61
N LEU A 34 3.55 13.88 -9.81
CA LEU A 34 2.53 14.42 -8.91
C LEU A 34 2.60 13.77 -7.51
N ASN A 35 2.66 12.44 -7.43
CA ASN A 35 2.75 11.73 -6.16
C ASN A 35 4.05 12.11 -5.41
N ALA A 36 5.16 12.26 -6.11
CA ALA A 36 6.43 12.70 -5.52
C ALA A 36 6.35 14.14 -4.98
N ALA A 37 5.71 15.06 -5.72
CA ALA A 37 5.51 16.43 -5.26
C ALA A 37 4.65 16.49 -3.99
N ILE A 38 3.61 15.66 -3.89
CA ILE A 38 2.77 15.54 -2.70
C ILE A 38 3.57 15.08 -1.48
N ILE A 39 4.40 14.04 -1.62
CA ILE A 39 5.21 13.53 -0.51
C ILE A 39 6.21 14.59 -0.06
N LYS A 40 6.82 15.32 -1.01
CA LYS A 40 7.76 16.39 -0.70
C LYS A 40 7.09 17.52 0.10
N ASP A 41 5.92 17.99 -0.35
CA ASP A 41 5.13 18.99 0.39
C ASP A 41 4.80 18.50 1.80
N TYR A 42 4.40 17.22 1.95
CA TYR A 42 4.16 16.64 3.26
C TYR A 42 5.40 16.66 4.16
N GLN A 43 6.56 16.22 3.64
CA GLN A 43 7.82 16.20 4.39
C GLN A 43 8.28 17.59 4.82
N ASP A 44 8.20 18.57 3.91
CA ASP A 44 8.56 19.96 4.20
C ASP A 44 7.67 20.56 5.31
N ASN A 45 6.36 20.29 5.24
CA ASN A 45 5.41 20.70 6.28
C ASN A 45 5.67 19.97 7.62
N VAL A 46 5.98 18.66 7.59
CA VAL A 46 6.33 17.91 8.80
C VAL A 46 7.60 18.47 9.45
N ALA A 47 8.62 18.79 8.65
CA ALA A 47 9.84 19.42 9.15
C ALA A 47 9.57 20.81 9.76
N LEU A 48 8.70 21.60 9.15
CA LEU A 48 8.27 22.90 9.68
C LEU A 48 7.49 22.75 11.00
N MET A 49 6.56 21.80 11.06
CA MET A 49 5.81 21.49 12.27
C MET A 49 6.72 20.99 13.40
N GLU A 50 7.75 20.21 13.08
CA GLU A 50 8.69 19.69 14.07
C GLU A 50 9.53 20.82 14.69
N LYS A 51 9.98 21.80 13.89
CA LYS A 51 10.64 23.00 14.41
C LYS A 51 9.75 23.75 15.41
N GLN A 52 8.47 23.90 15.08
CA GLN A 52 7.51 24.54 15.99
C GLN A 52 7.28 23.71 17.25
N ARG A 53 7.17 22.38 17.11
CA ARG A 53 6.98 21.45 18.24
C ARG A 53 8.13 21.53 19.22
N ILE A 54 9.37 21.58 18.73
CA ILE A 54 10.57 21.74 19.56
C ILE A 54 10.51 23.08 20.31
N ALA A 55 10.19 24.18 19.61
CA ALA A 55 10.07 25.50 20.23
C ALA A 55 8.98 25.53 21.32
N ASP A 56 7.82 24.93 21.06
CA ASP A 56 6.71 24.85 22.01
C ASP A 56 7.05 23.94 23.20
N SER A 57 7.77 22.84 22.98
CA SER A 57 8.27 21.95 24.05
C SER A 57 9.26 22.67 24.97
N VAL A 58 10.16 23.48 24.41
CA VAL A 58 11.09 24.30 25.20
C VAL A 58 10.33 25.36 25.98
N ARG A 59 9.35 26.04 25.34
CA ARG A 59 8.50 27.03 26.01
C ARG A 59 7.69 26.40 27.15
N LYS A 60 7.16 25.19 26.95
CA LYS A 60 6.43 24.44 27.98
C LYS A 60 7.32 24.15 29.20
N ALA A 61 8.52 23.65 28.97
CA ALA A 61 9.49 23.40 30.04
C ALA A 61 9.85 24.67 30.83
N GLU A 62 9.99 25.81 30.14
CA GLU A 62 10.23 27.11 30.80
C GLU A 62 9.03 27.56 31.65
N LEU A 63 7.80 27.41 31.16
CA LEU A 63 6.59 27.74 31.93
C LEU A 63 6.42 26.84 33.16
N GLU A 64 6.72 25.54 33.02
CA GLU A 64 6.74 24.59 34.13
C GLU A 64 7.82 24.93 35.16
N TYR A 65 8.99 25.38 34.70
CA TYR A 65 10.05 25.86 35.58
C TYR A 65 9.62 27.12 36.33
N GLN A 66 9.00 28.11 35.66
CA GLN A 66 8.47 29.31 36.31
C GLN A 66 7.42 28.96 37.36
N MET A 67 6.52 28.02 37.05
CA MET A 67 5.51 27.51 37.98
C MET A 67 6.14 26.94 39.26
N SER A 68 7.24 26.19 39.14
CA SER A 68 7.93 25.58 40.28
C SER A 68 8.59 26.60 41.22
N ARG A 69 8.89 27.81 40.72
CA ARG A 69 9.52 28.89 41.51
C ARG A 69 8.52 29.84 42.16
N LEU A 70 7.26 29.84 41.71
CA LEU A 70 6.22 30.68 42.28
C LEU A 70 5.90 30.26 43.72
N ARG A 71 5.67 31.27 44.58
CA ARG A 71 5.23 31.02 45.96
C ARG A 71 3.73 30.75 45.98
N THR A 72 3.25 30.09 47.03
CA THR A 72 1.83 29.75 47.22
C THR A 72 0.89 30.95 47.32
N THR A 73 1.41 32.17 47.47
CA THR A 73 0.63 33.41 47.54
C THR A 73 0.33 34.01 46.15
N ASP A 74 1.04 33.61 45.10
CA ASP A 74 0.98 34.22 43.76
C ASP A 74 -0.06 33.53 42.85
N ASN A 75 -1.30 33.38 43.35
CA ASN A 75 -2.37 32.64 42.65
C ASN A 75 -2.70 33.20 41.26
N LEU A 76 -2.65 34.52 41.06
CA LEU A 76 -2.94 35.14 39.76
C LEU A 76 -1.89 34.81 38.70
N GLN A 77 -0.61 34.77 39.07
CA GLN A 77 0.49 34.41 38.15
C GLN A 77 0.44 32.93 37.80
N LYS A 78 0.12 32.09 38.80
CA LYS A 78 -0.11 30.66 38.62
C LYS A 78 -1.26 30.38 37.65
N ASP A 79 -2.37 31.09 37.77
CA ASP A 79 -3.51 30.93 36.86
C ASP A 79 -3.16 31.34 35.42
N ASP A 80 -2.37 32.41 35.24
CA ASP A 80 -1.93 32.83 33.90
C ASP A 80 -1.02 31.79 33.23
N LEU A 81 -0.02 31.27 33.96
CA LEU A 81 0.86 30.22 33.44
C LEU A 81 0.11 28.93 33.08
N LEU A 82 -0.91 28.55 33.88
CA LEU A 82 -1.79 27.41 33.57
C LEU A 82 -2.56 27.62 32.26
N ARG A 83 -3.10 28.82 32.02
CA ARG A 83 -3.77 29.14 30.76
C ARG A 83 -2.80 29.06 29.57
N GLN A 84 -1.57 29.52 29.73
CA GLN A 84 -0.56 29.42 28.67
C GLN A 84 -0.21 27.97 28.33
N LEU A 85 -0.07 27.11 29.35
CA LEU A 85 0.15 25.66 29.16
C LEU A 85 -1.03 25.00 28.44
N GLN A 86 -2.26 25.30 28.88
CA GLN A 86 -3.47 24.78 28.24
C GLN A 86 -3.59 25.22 26.77
N ALA A 87 -3.23 26.47 26.46
CA ALA A 87 -3.22 26.96 25.09
C ALA A 87 -2.20 26.22 24.21
N ILE A 88 -1.03 25.87 24.75
CA ILE A 88 -0.02 25.07 24.05
C ILE A 88 -0.53 23.64 23.80
N ASP A 89 -1.13 23.01 24.81
CA ASP A 89 -1.65 21.64 24.70
C ASP A 89 -2.83 21.55 23.71
N GLN A 90 -3.73 22.55 23.74
CA GLN A 90 -4.84 22.64 22.79
C GLN A 90 -4.35 22.78 21.35
N LYS A 91 -3.34 23.64 21.12
CA LYS A 91 -2.71 23.82 19.81
C LYS A 91 -2.02 22.54 19.32
N GLU A 92 -1.44 21.74 20.21
CA GLU A 92 -0.84 20.45 19.85
C GLU A 92 -1.91 19.44 19.40
N ASN A 93 -3.04 19.36 20.10
CA ASN A 93 -4.17 18.53 19.68
C ASN A 93 -4.70 18.94 18.30
N GLU A 94 -4.87 20.24 18.06
CA GLU A 94 -5.29 20.78 16.77
C GLU A 94 -4.31 20.40 15.64
N ARG A 95 -2.99 20.43 15.92
CA ARG A 95 -1.97 19.98 14.96
C ARG A 95 -2.09 18.49 14.63
N ILE A 96 -2.36 17.63 15.61
CA ILE A 96 -2.54 16.20 15.37
C ILE A 96 -3.73 15.96 14.44
N VAL A 97 -4.85 16.64 14.70
CA VAL A 97 -6.05 16.59 13.84
C VAL A 97 -5.75 17.11 12.44
N ALA A 98 -5.07 18.25 12.32
CA ALA A 98 -4.69 18.84 11.04
C ALA A 98 -3.74 17.94 10.24
N LYS A 99 -2.75 17.31 10.88
CA LYS A 99 -1.85 16.32 10.26
C LYS A 99 -2.64 15.16 9.66
N LYS A 100 -3.59 14.60 10.42
CA LYS A 100 -4.43 13.49 9.94
C LYS A 100 -5.30 13.91 8.76
N ALA A 101 -6.00 15.05 8.87
CA ALA A 101 -6.82 15.59 7.80
C ALA A 101 -6.01 15.90 6.53
N ARG A 102 -4.77 16.37 6.68
CA ARG A 102 -3.86 16.60 5.57
C ARG A 102 -3.51 15.29 4.87
N ILE A 103 -3.10 14.25 5.59
CA ILE A 103 -2.82 12.92 5.01
C ILE A 103 -4.03 12.41 4.20
N ASP A 104 -5.24 12.54 4.76
CA ASP A 104 -6.46 12.13 4.07
C ASP A 104 -6.72 12.96 2.81
N SER A 105 -6.48 14.28 2.84
CA SER A 105 -6.60 15.14 1.65
C SER A 105 -5.57 14.79 0.55
N LEU A 106 -4.34 14.44 0.94
CA LEU A 106 -3.30 14.07 -0.01
C LEU A 106 -3.66 12.78 -0.77
N ARG A 107 -4.37 11.86 -0.11
CA ARG A 107 -4.82 10.60 -0.72
C ARG A 107 -5.92 10.79 -1.77
N ILE A 108 -6.71 11.87 -1.69
CA ILE A 108 -7.78 12.14 -2.66
C ILE A 108 -7.18 12.50 -4.03
N THR A 109 -6.06 13.22 -4.03
CA THR A 109 -5.42 13.69 -5.27
C THR A 109 -4.42 12.69 -5.84
N ALA A 110 -3.89 11.79 -5.01
CA ALA A 110 -2.86 10.84 -5.39
C ALA A 110 -3.43 9.64 -6.16
N ARG A 111 -2.69 9.21 -7.18
CA ARG A 111 -3.08 8.01 -7.96
C ARG A 111 -2.35 6.78 -7.43
N GLY A 112 -3.11 5.83 -6.90
CA GLY A 112 -2.63 4.52 -6.49
C GLY A 112 -2.75 3.46 -7.58
N TYR A 113 -1.82 2.51 -7.61
CA TYR A 113 -1.85 1.36 -8.52
C TYR A 113 -2.07 0.07 -7.71
N PRO A 114 -3.05 -0.76 -8.08
CA PRO A 114 -3.44 -1.91 -7.29
C PRO A 114 -2.44 -3.05 -7.41
N VAL A 115 -2.02 -3.62 -6.28
CA VAL A 115 -1.42 -4.95 -6.23
C VAL A 115 -2.54 -5.97 -6.26
N THR A 116 -2.52 -6.81 -7.29
CA THR A 116 -3.53 -7.83 -7.51
C THR A 116 -3.11 -9.16 -6.92
N GLY A 117 -3.99 -9.74 -6.13
CA GLY A 117 -3.86 -11.06 -5.55
C GLY A 117 -4.06 -12.18 -6.57
N VAL A 118 -3.96 -13.41 -6.09
CA VAL A 118 -4.04 -14.61 -6.95
C VAL A 118 -5.41 -14.69 -7.64
N LEU A 119 -6.47 -14.40 -6.88
CA LEU A 119 -7.87 -14.42 -7.30
C LEU A 119 -8.29 -13.16 -8.08
N LYS A 120 -7.32 -12.32 -8.49
CA LYS A 120 -7.54 -11.02 -9.17
C LYS A 120 -8.27 -9.99 -8.31
N ASP A 121 -8.30 -10.20 -7.00
CA ASP A 121 -8.70 -9.22 -6.00
C ASP A 121 -7.60 -8.17 -5.79
N THR A 122 -7.95 -6.99 -5.30
CA THR A 122 -6.96 -5.95 -4.95
C THR A 122 -6.56 -6.11 -3.48
N LEU A 123 -5.26 -6.27 -3.21
CA LEU A 123 -4.75 -6.42 -1.85
C LEU A 123 -4.48 -5.07 -1.20
N PHE A 124 -3.79 -4.19 -1.92
CA PHE A 124 -3.41 -2.85 -1.49
C PHE A 124 -2.95 -2.02 -2.69
N PHE A 125 -2.71 -0.72 -2.48
CA PHE A 125 -2.28 0.22 -3.51
C PHE A 125 -0.84 0.69 -3.28
N ILE A 126 -0.11 0.90 -4.38
CA ILE A 126 1.22 1.50 -4.42
C ILE A 126 1.13 2.90 -5.04
N TYR A 127 1.76 3.87 -4.40
CA TYR A 127 1.70 5.28 -4.80
C TYR A 127 3.09 5.86 -5.10
N ALA A 128 4.12 5.38 -4.40
CA ALA A 128 5.49 5.85 -4.56
C ALA A 128 6.29 4.96 -5.52
N LYS A 129 7.31 5.53 -6.16
CA LYS A 129 8.31 4.76 -6.91
C LYS A 129 9.42 4.25 -5.98
N ILE A 130 10.19 3.29 -6.47
CA ILE A 130 11.45 2.84 -5.85
C ILE A 130 12.48 2.73 -6.96
N GLY A 131 13.59 3.46 -6.81
CA GLY A 131 14.62 3.56 -7.84
C GLY A 131 14.02 4.02 -9.17
N ALA A 132 14.30 3.27 -10.25
CA ALA A 132 13.75 3.51 -11.58
C ALA A 132 12.32 2.95 -11.77
N ALA A 133 11.85 2.08 -10.87
CA ALA A 133 10.57 1.39 -11.05
C ALA A 133 9.39 2.29 -10.67
N THR A 134 8.52 2.57 -11.65
CA THR A 134 7.31 3.39 -11.43
C THR A 134 6.33 2.71 -10.47
N PRO A 135 5.42 3.44 -9.81
CA PRO A 135 4.43 2.83 -8.92
C PRO A 135 3.58 1.74 -9.60
N ASN A 136 3.27 1.93 -10.89
CA ASN A 136 2.55 0.97 -11.71
C ASN A 136 3.37 -0.32 -11.94
N GLU A 137 4.61 -0.17 -12.39
CA GLU A 137 5.52 -1.30 -12.59
C GLU A 137 5.76 -2.07 -11.29
N ARG A 138 5.97 -1.34 -10.18
CA ARG A 138 6.07 -1.94 -8.84
C ARG A 138 4.84 -2.80 -8.53
N ALA A 139 3.65 -2.23 -8.63
CA ALA A 139 2.41 -2.95 -8.34
C ALA A 139 2.26 -4.22 -9.21
N GLY A 140 2.57 -4.11 -10.51
CA GLY A 140 2.57 -5.23 -11.44
C GLY A 140 3.62 -6.30 -11.09
N ASN A 141 4.85 -5.90 -10.77
CA ASN A 141 5.94 -6.79 -10.41
C ASN A 141 5.61 -7.58 -9.13
N ILE A 142 5.07 -6.90 -8.12
CA ILE A 142 4.64 -7.50 -6.86
C ILE A 142 3.52 -8.52 -7.12
N SER A 143 2.50 -8.14 -7.90
CA SER A 143 1.40 -9.03 -8.29
C SER A 143 1.90 -10.31 -8.98
N ARG A 144 2.89 -10.18 -9.87
CA ARG A 144 3.49 -11.34 -10.54
C ARG A 144 4.27 -12.24 -9.58
N LYS A 145 5.04 -11.68 -8.65
CA LYS A 145 5.76 -12.44 -7.62
C LYS A 145 4.82 -13.17 -6.67
N ILE A 146 3.70 -12.55 -6.28
CA ILE A 146 2.65 -13.21 -5.48
C ILE A 146 2.07 -14.41 -6.24
N ARG A 147 1.79 -14.26 -7.54
CA ARG A 147 1.30 -15.36 -8.38
C ARG A 147 2.35 -16.47 -8.54
N GLN A 148 3.63 -16.11 -8.68
CA GLN A 148 4.73 -17.07 -8.72
C GLN A 148 4.81 -17.89 -7.43
N LEU A 149 4.66 -17.25 -6.26
CA LEU A 149 4.62 -17.94 -4.98
C LEU A 149 3.42 -18.88 -4.86
N TYR A 150 2.24 -18.44 -5.30
CA TYR A 150 1.05 -19.30 -5.31
C TYR A 150 1.27 -20.58 -6.11
N ASN A 151 1.90 -20.46 -7.29
CA ASN A 151 2.22 -21.59 -8.19
C ASN A 151 3.33 -22.50 -7.66
N ASN A 152 4.04 -22.15 -6.58
CA ASN A 152 5.05 -22.99 -5.96
C ASN A 152 4.41 -23.99 -5.00
N ASP A 153 4.26 -25.25 -5.41
CA ASP A 153 3.62 -26.30 -4.61
C ASP A 153 4.25 -26.50 -3.21
N PHE A 154 5.54 -26.18 -3.05
CA PHE A 154 6.28 -26.30 -1.79
C PHE A 154 6.27 -25.02 -0.93
N LEU A 155 5.46 -24.03 -1.27
CA LEU A 155 5.33 -22.79 -0.51
C LEU A 155 4.92 -23.08 0.95
N LYS A 156 5.71 -22.55 1.89
CA LYS A 156 5.36 -22.47 3.31
C LYS A 156 5.00 -21.03 3.68
N TYR A 157 3.75 -20.81 4.11
CA TYR A 157 3.24 -19.48 4.45
C TYR A 157 4.06 -18.78 5.54
N ASP A 158 4.51 -19.52 6.56
CA ASP A 158 5.28 -18.97 7.68
C ASP A 158 6.69 -18.56 7.28
N SER A 159 7.18 -18.99 6.13
CA SER A 159 8.49 -18.60 5.59
C SER A 159 8.46 -17.28 4.81
N ILE A 160 7.29 -16.63 4.69
CA ILE A 160 7.22 -15.24 4.22
C ILE A 160 7.46 -14.33 5.43
N LEU A 161 8.58 -13.60 5.40
CA LEU A 161 9.11 -12.82 6.51
C LEU A 161 9.38 -11.37 6.10
N VAL A 162 9.40 -10.48 7.09
CA VAL A 162 9.84 -9.10 6.92
C VAL A 162 11.28 -9.01 7.42
N VAL A 163 12.17 -8.52 6.56
CA VAL A 163 13.59 -8.31 6.87
C VAL A 163 13.89 -6.81 6.78
N SER A 164 14.68 -6.30 7.71
CA SER A 164 15.14 -4.92 7.65
C SER A 164 16.29 -4.79 6.66
N SER A 165 16.14 -3.88 5.71
CA SER A 165 17.18 -3.41 4.79
C SER A 165 17.48 -1.94 5.10
N GLU A 166 18.52 -1.37 4.47
CA GLU A 166 19.06 -0.04 4.81
C GLU A 166 17.98 1.05 5.01
N ASN A 167 17.08 1.21 4.03
CA ASN A 167 16.00 2.21 4.07
C ASN A 167 14.61 1.60 3.80
N THR A 168 14.50 0.27 3.85
CA THR A 168 13.27 -0.45 3.52
C THR A 168 13.02 -1.60 4.48
N ARG A 169 11.78 -2.06 4.50
CA ARG A 169 11.38 -3.35 5.05
C ARG A 169 11.02 -4.27 3.90
N ASP A 170 11.85 -5.28 3.69
CA ASP A 170 11.71 -6.20 2.57
C ASP A 170 10.88 -7.40 3.00
N ILE A 171 9.82 -7.68 2.25
CA ILE A 171 9.00 -8.86 2.41
C ILE A 171 9.59 -9.94 1.51
N VAL A 172 10.10 -11.01 2.11
CA VAL A 172 10.92 -12.02 1.43
C VAL A 172 10.36 -13.43 1.61
N TYR A 173 10.66 -14.30 0.66
CA TYR A 173 10.48 -15.75 0.75
C TYR A 173 11.75 -16.44 0.24
N GLY A 174 12.56 -16.98 1.17
CA GLY A 174 13.91 -17.45 0.83
C GLY A 174 14.74 -16.31 0.23
N GLU A 175 15.25 -16.52 -0.97
CA GLU A 175 16.03 -15.51 -1.72
C GLU A 175 15.15 -14.54 -2.54
N LEU A 176 13.84 -14.82 -2.65
CA LEU A 176 12.92 -13.98 -3.42
C LEU A 176 12.45 -12.80 -2.58
N ILE A 177 12.86 -11.60 -2.94
CA ILE A 177 12.24 -10.36 -2.44
C ILE A 177 10.91 -10.16 -3.17
N ILE A 178 9.80 -10.31 -2.45
CA ILE A 178 8.44 -10.13 -2.98
C ILE A 178 8.18 -8.64 -3.22
N MET A 179 8.45 -7.83 -2.20
CA MET A 179 8.37 -6.38 -2.28
C MET A 179 9.24 -5.71 -1.22
N SER A 180 9.66 -4.48 -1.50
CA SER A 180 10.30 -3.60 -0.52
C SER A 180 9.34 -2.47 -0.15
N VAL A 181 9.09 -2.32 1.15
CA VAL A 181 8.28 -1.25 1.73
C VAL A 181 9.22 -0.12 2.12
N SER A 182 8.96 1.07 1.60
CA SER A 182 9.74 2.28 1.91
C SER A 182 9.01 3.20 2.89
N GLU A 183 9.72 4.16 3.48
CA GLU A 183 9.12 5.23 4.29
C GLU A 183 8.04 6.00 3.50
N ASN A 184 8.28 6.23 2.21
CA ASN A 184 7.31 6.88 1.33
C ASN A 184 6.01 6.08 1.23
N ASP A 185 6.09 4.74 1.15
CA ASP A 185 4.90 3.89 1.19
C ASP A 185 4.19 4.04 2.55
N ALA A 186 4.94 4.09 3.66
CA ALA A 186 4.42 4.26 5.01
C ALA A 186 3.63 5.58 5.19
N ILE A 187 4.14 6.68 4.63
CA ILE A 187 3.51 8.01 4.62
C ILE A 187 2.11 7.95 3.97
N TRP A 188 1.97 7.28 2.83
CA TRP A 188 0.67 7.16 2.14
C TRP A 188 -0.40 6.44 2.96
N TYR A 189 0.02 5.56 3.87
CA TYR A 189 -0.87 4.83 4.76
C TYR A 189 -0.99 5.46 6.15
N GLY A 190 -0.25 6.53 6.45
CA GLY A 190 -0.19 7.14 7.78
C GLY A 190 0.24 6.14 8.85
N LYS A 191 1.15 5.21 8.52
CA LYS A 191 1.60 4.13 9.40
C LYS A 191 3.13 4.16 9.50
N GLN A 192 3.66 3.55 10.56
CA GLN A 192 5.08 3.24 10.62
C GLN A 192 5.44 2.15 9.61
N ILE A 193 6.66 2.21 9.08
CA ILE A 193 7.16 1.29 8.05
C ILE A 193 7.02 -0.19 8.47
N ASP A 194 7.36 -0.52 9.72
CA ASP A 194 7.26 -1.87 10.28
C ASP A 194 5.81 -2.38 10.35
N THR A 195 4.90 -1.51 10.81
CA THR A 195 3.46 -1.84 10.88
C THR A 195 2.88 -2.05 9.49
N LEU A 196 3.29 -1.23 8.51
CA LEU A 196 2.83 -1.36 7.13
C LEU A 196 3.35 -2.64 6.48
N ALA A 197 4.63 -2.96 6.67
CA ALA A 197 5.23 -4.20 6.16
C ALA A 197 4.56 -5.45 6.74
N GLY A 198 4.25 -5.46 8.05
CA GLY A 198 3.47 -6.53 8.67
C GLY A 198 2.08 -6.67 8.05
N ARG A 199 1.37 -5.55 7.85
CA ARG A 199 0.03 -5.54 7.21
C ARG A 199 0.07 -6.09 5.78
N PHE A 200 1.03 -5.65 4.96
CA PHE A 200 1.17 -6.15 3.59
C PHE A 200 1.55 -7.62 3.56
N THR A 201 2.42 -8.06 4.48
CA THR A 201 2.76 -9.48 4.64
C THR A 201 1.52 -10.32 4.93
N GLY A 202 0.67 -9.88 5.86
CA GLY A 202 -0.62 -10.52 6.16
C GLY A 202 -1.51 -10.61 4.93
N ALA A 203 -1.73 -9.49 4.23
CA ALA A 203 -2.57 -9.46 3.03
C ALA A 203 -2.08 -10.40 1.91
N ILE A 204 -0.76 -10.53 1.74
CA ILE A 204 -0.16 -11.45 0.77
C ILE A 204 -0.40 -12.90 1.20
N LYS A 205 -0.13 -13.24 2.47
CA LYS A 205 -0.36 -14.58 3.02
C LYS A 205 -1.83 -15.00 2.86
N ASP A 206 -2.75 -14.14 3.27
CA ASP A 206 -4.19 -14.37 3.20
C ASP A 206 -4.66 -14.60 1.77
N SER A 207 -4.18 -13.79 0.80
CA SER A 207 -4.53 -13.94 -0.61
C SER A 207 -4.12 -15.31 -1.16
N ILE A 208 -2.90 -15.76 -0.85
CA ILE A 208 -2.39 -17.05 -1.32
C ILE A 208 -3.12 -18.20 -0.62
N GLU A 209 -3.35 -18.11 0.69
CA GLU A 209 -4.07 -19.14 1.46
C GLU A 209 -5.50 -19.31 0.95
N LYS A 210 -6.23 -18.21 0.80
CA LYS A 210 -7.59 -18.20 0.28
C LYS A 210 -7.66 -18.81 -1.11
N ALA A 211 -6.75 -18.43 -2.01
CA ALA A 211 -6.72 -18.97 -3.36
C ALA A 211 -6.44 -20.47 -3.42
N ARG A 212 -5.59 -21.00 -2.51
CA ARG A 212 -5.35 -22.45 -2.43
C ARG A 212 -6.55 -23.20 -1.88
N LYS A 213 -7.22 -22.67 -0.85
CA LYS A 213 -8.45 -23.26 -0.32
C LYS A 213 -9.52 -23.36 -1.40
N GLU A 214 -9.83 -22.26 -2.08
CA GLU A 214 -10.85 -22.23 -3.13
C GLU A 214 -10.53 -23.19 -4.29
N ASN A 215 -9.29 -23.18 -4.79
CA ASN A 215 -8.90 -24.10 -5.86
C ASN A 215 -8.88 -25.56 -5.41
N SER A 216 -8.54 -25.86 -4.15
CA SER A 216 -8.60 -27.21 -3.61
C SER A 216 -10.04 -27.74 -3.54
N PHE A 217 -10.98 -26.93 -3.05
CA PHE A 217 -12.40 -27.28 -3.02
C PHE A 217 -12.97 -27.53 -4.42
N LEU A 218 -12.69 -26.65 -5.39
CA LEU A 218 -13.13 -26.83 -6.78
C LEU A 218 -12.53 -28.10 -7.41
N LYS A 219 -11.24 -28.37 -7.16
CA LYS A 219 -10.59 -29.61 -7.63
C LYS A 219 -11.23 -30.85 -7.02
N LEU A 220 -11.59 -30.81 -5.74
CA LEU A 220 -12.28 -31.92 -5.06
C LEU A 220 -13.67 -32.14 -5.67
N LEU A 221 -14.46 -31.08 -5.86
CA LEU A 221 -15.78 -31.16 -6.47
C LEU A 221 -15.71 -31.76 -7.89
N LEU A 222 -14.78 -31.30 -8.73
CA LEU A 222 -14.58 -31.84 -10.08
C LEU A 222 -14.18 -33.31 -10.04
N ARG A 223 -13.32 -33.71 -9.09
CA ARG A 223 -12.93 -35.12 -8.92
C ARG A 223 -14.13 -35.99 -8.55
N VAL A 224 -14.96 -35.56 -7.61
CA VAL A 224 -16.19 -36.28 -7.22
C VAL A 224 -17.17 -36.35 -8.40
N GLY A 225 -17.38 -35.24 -9.09
CA GLY A 225 -18.24 -35.19 -10.28
C GLY A 225 -17.78 -36.14 -11.38
N LEU A 226 -16.46 -36.23 -11.63
CA LEU A 226 -15.90 -37.14 -12.62
C LEU A 226 -16.10 -38.61 -12.22
N VAL A 227 -15.91 -38.95 -10.95
CA VAL A 227 -16.17 -40.32 -10.44
C VAL A 227 -17.65 -40.69 -10.60
N LEU A 228 -18.58 -39.80 -10.23
CA LEU A 228 -20.02 -40.03 -10.40
C LEU A 228 -20.42 -40.18 -11.87
N LEU A 229 -19.82 -39.40 -12.76
CA LEU A 229 -20.03 -39.49 -14.20
C LEU A 229 -19.60 -40.87 -14.73
N VAL A 230 -18.42 -41.37 -14.33
CA VAL A 230 -17.96 -42.72 -14.72
C VAL A 230 -18.91 -43.80 -14.21
N ILE A 231 -19.35 -43.72 -12.95
CA ILE A 231 -20.32 -44.68 -12.38
C ILE A 231 -21.64 -44.64 -13.17
N SER A 232 -22.12 -43.46 -13.54
CA SER A 232 -23.37 -43.29 -14.30
C SER A 232 -23.28 -43.94 -15.69
N ILE A 233 -22.15 -43.78 -16.38
CA ILE A 233 -21.91 -44.41 -17.69
C ILE A 233 -21.88 -45.93 -17.57
N VAL A 234 -21.15 -46.47 -16.59
CA VAL A 234 -21.08 -47.92 -16.36
C VAL A 234 -22.46 -48.49 -16.02
N TRP A 235 -23.22 -47.79 -15.17
CA TRP A 235 -24.57 -48.20 -14.81
C TRP A 235 -25.51 -48.21 -16.02
N LEU A 236 -25.45 -47.18 -16.87
CA LEU A 236 -26.21 -47.10 -18.11
C LEU A 236 -25.83 -48.22 -19.09
N LEU A 237 -24.53 -48.56 -19.21
CA LEU A 237 -24.08 -49.67 -20.07
C LEU A 237 -24.51 -51.06 -19.56
N LEU A 238 -24.68 -51.23 -18.25
CA LEU A 238 -25.11 -52.52 -17.68
C LEU A 238 -26.62 -52.72 -17.75
N TRP A 239 -27.40 -51.64 -17.79
CA TRP A 239 -28.87 -51.67 -17.80
C TRP A 239 -29.50 -51.27 -19.14
N ALA A 240 -28.70 -50.82 -20.11
CA ALA A 240 -29.09 -50.66 -21.51
C ALA A 240 -28.83 -51.96 -22.29
#